data_AF-K2A705-F1
#
_entry.id   AF-K2A705-F1
#
_cell.length_a   1.000
_cell.length_b   1.000
_cell.length_c   1.000
_cell.angle_alpha   90.00
_cell.angle_beta   90.00
_cell.angle_gamma   90.00
#
_symmetry.space_group_name_H-M   'P 1'
#
loop_
_entity.id
_entity.type
_entity.pdbx_description
1 polymer ?
#
loop_
_entity_poly.entity_id
_entity_poly.type
_entity_poly.pdbx_seq_one_letter_code
_entity_poly.pdbx_strand_id
1 'polypeptide(L)'
;MDVINCLYQERNPDLLTKRLKALGFGYIIFDYNTYALSADPDGTLNEKYQAVLEYILNYTDIAIHDYFKGYLTVKIQGTDQ
;
A
#
# COMPACT_ATOMS: atom_id res chain seq x y z
N MET A 1 -8.74 3.24 0.25
CA MET A 1 -7.98 2.80 1.44
C MET A 1 -8.63 1.65 2.20
N ASP A 2 -9.97 1.54 2.21
CA ASP A 2 -10.65 0.60 3.12
C ASP A 2 -10.45 -0.88 2.77
N VAL A 3 -10.30 -1.24 1.50
CA VAL A 3 -10.03 -2.64 1.10
C VAL A 3 -8.71 -3.15 1.68
N ILE A 4 -7.60 -2.43 1.44
CA ILE A 4 -6.30 -2.82 2.02
C ILE A 4 -6.34 -2.76 3.54
N ASN A 5 -6.97 -1.75 4.15
CA ASN A 5 -7.06 -1.68 5.61
C ASN A 5 -7.89 -2.81 6.22
N CYS A 6 -8.93 -3.28 5.52
CA CYS A 6 -9.71 -4.46 5.92
C CYS A 6 -8.86 -5.73 5.82
N LEU A 7 -8.08 -5.89 4.75
CA LEU A 7 -7.15 -7.01 4.61
C LEU A 7 -5.94 -6.93 5.56
N TYR A 8 -5.68 -5.78 6.15
CA TYR A 8 -4.55 -5.47 7.02
C TYR A 8 -4.95 -5.14 8.46
N GLN A 9 -6.08 -5.66 8.93
CA GLN A 9 -6.61 -5.40 10.28
C GLN A 9 -5.65 -5.82 11.39
N GLU A 10 -4.95 -6.93 11.21
CA GLU A 10 -4.01 -7.49 12.18
C GLU A 10 -2.62 -6.86 12.12
N ARG A 11 -2.41 -5.89 11.22
CA ARG A 11 -1.11 -5.24 10.97
C ARG A 11 0.04 -6.23 10.71
N ASN A 12 -0.28 -7.43 10.22
CA ASN A 12 0.67 -8.46 9.84
C ASN A 12 0.94 -8.43 8.31
N PRO A 13 2.14 -8.02 7.87
CA PRO A 13 2.42 -7.80 6.45
C PRO A 13 2.48 -9.10 5.63
N ASP A 14 2.93 -10.20 6.23
CA ASP A 14 2.95 -11.51 5.57
C ASP A 14 1.52 -12.01 5.31
N LEU A 15 0.62 -11.81 6.28
CA LEU A 15 -0.78 -12.16 6.15
C LEU A 15 -1.49 -11.31 5.09
N LEU A 16 -1.21 -10.00 5.05
CA LEU A 16 -1.71 -9.11 3.99
C LEU A 16 -1.22 -9.59 2.62
N THR A 17 0.07 -9.82 2.45
CA THR A 17 0.65 -10.33 1.20
C THR A 17 0.00 -11.64 0.77
N LYS A 18 -0.18 -12.58 1.70
CA LYS A 18 -0.87 -13.85 1.42
C LYS A 18 -2.31 -13.63 0.95
N ARG A 19 -3.05 -12.72 1.58
CA ARG A 19 -4.42 -12.38 1.20
C ARG A 19 -4.49 -11.72 -0.16
N LEU A 20 -3.63 -10.74 -0.43
CA LEU A 20 -3.56 -10.06 -1.71
C LEU A 20 -3.26 -11.06 -2.86
N LYS A 21 -2.32 -11.97 -2.64
CA LYS A 21 -2.02 -13.08 -3.56
C LYS A 21 -3.22 -13.98 -3.80
N ALA A 22 -3.89 -14.42 -2.72
CA ALA A 22 -5.06 -15.29 -2.82
C ALA A 22 -6.22 -14.64 -3.59
N LEU A 23 -6.30 -13.30 -3.56
CA LEU A 23 -7.28 -12.51 -4.31
C LEU A 23 -6.84 -12.19 -5.74
N GLY A 24 -5.63 -12.59 -6.15
CA GLY A 24 -5.11 -12.40 -7.51
C GLY A 24 -4.46 -11.04 -7.77
N PHE A 25 -4.15 -10.26 -6.73
CA PHE A 25 -3.39 -9.02 -6.91
C PHE A 25 -1.91 -9.34 -7.16
N GLY A 26 -1.34 -8.73 -8.19
CA GLY A 26 0.12 -8.76 -8.46
C GLY A 26 0.80 -7.40 -8.35
N TYR A 27 0.04 -6.30 -8.46
CA TYR A 27 0.56 -4.94 -8.43
C TYR A 27 -0.34 -4.03 -7.61
N ILE A 28 0.24 -3.00 -7.02
CA ILE A 28 -0.46 -1.91 -6.32
C ILE A 28 0.00 -0.59 -6.96
N ILE A 29 -0.96 0.25 -7.31
CA ILE A 29 -0.71 1.65 -7.66
C ILE A 29 -1.10 2.47 -6.45
N PHE A 30 -0.15 3.21 -5.89
CA PHE A 30 -0.32 3.96 -4.65
C PHE A 30 0.02 5.43 -4.85
N ASP A 31 -0.98 6.29 -4.75
CA ASP A 31 -0.81 7.73 -4.73
C ASP A 31 -0.23 8.16 -3.37
N TYR A 32 0.95 8.80 -3.40
CA TYR A 32 1.65 9.26 -2.19
C TYR A 32 1.51 10.77 -1.96
N ASN A 33 0.63 11.45 -2.70
CA ASN A 33 0.43 12.88 -2.56
C ASN A 33 -0.45 13.18 -1.33
N THR A 34 0.17 13.07 -0.16
CA THR A 34 -0.46 13.15 1.17
C THR A 34 -1.06 14.49 1.52
N TYR A 35 -0.54 15.58 0.95
CA TYR A 35 -1.01 16.95 1.21
C TYR A 35 -2.49 17.14 0.86
N ALA A 36 -3.06 16.29 0.01
CA ALA A 36 -4.49 16.32 -0.34
C ALA A 36 -5.37 15.34 0.47
N LEU A 37 -4.79 14.39 1.20
CA LEU A 37 -5.52 13.22 1.71
C LEU A 37 -5.98 13.36 3.17
N SER A 38 -5.19 13.96 4.06
CA SER A 38 -5.60 14.16 5.47
C SER A 38 -5.23 15.56 5.92
N ALA A 39 -6.25 16.42 6.10
CA ALA A 39 -6.06 17.75 6.68
C ALA A 39 -5.62 17.69 8.16
N ASP A 40 -5.94 16.59 8.83
CA ASP A 40 -5.54 16.30 10.21
C ASP A 40 -4.40 15.27 10.22
N PRO A 41 -3.17 15.66 10.61
CA PRO A 41 -2.04 14.74 10.72
C PRO A 41 -2.20 13.72 11.85
N ASP A 42 -3.05 14.00 12.85
CA ASP A 42 -3.31 13.10 13.99
C ASP A 42 -4.61 12.29 13.79
N GLY A 43 -5.23 12.39 12.62
CA GLY A 43 -6.47 11.71 12.28
C GLY A 43 -6.27 10.23 11.90
N THR A 44 -7.30 9.41 12.16
CA THR A 44 -7.32 7.97 11.82
C THR A 44 -7.10 7.66 10.33
N LEU A 45 -7.35 8.64 9.45
CA LEU A 45 -7.04 8.52 8.03
C LEU A 45 -5.53 8.56 7.77
N ASN A 46 -4.79 9.44 8.46
CA ASN A 46 -3.34 9.47 8.36
C ASN A 46 -2.73 8.17 8.90
N GLU A 47 -3.22 7.63 10.02
CA GLU A 47 -2.76 6.34 10.55
C GLU A 47 -2.93 5.19 9.54
N LYS A 48 -4.11 5.12 8.89
CA LYS A 48 -4.38 4.15 7.82
C LYS A 48 -3.46 4.35 6.64
N TYR A 49 -3.17 5.61 6.27
CA TYR A 49 -2.24 5.94 5.22
C TYR A 49 -0.83 5.47 5.53
N GLN A 50 -0.30 5.82 6.71
CA GLN A 50 1.05 5.44 7.13
C GLN A 50 1.21 3.92 7.17
N ALA A 51 0.23 3.18 7.70
CA ALA A 51 0.28 1.72 7.73
C ALA A 51 0.40 1.09 6.33
N VAL A 52 -0.31 1.64 5.34
CA VAL A 52 -0.24 1.14 3.95
C VAL A 52 1.07 1.56 3.28
N LEU A 53 1.52 2.80 3.51
CA LEU A 53 2.80 3.27 2.99
C LEU A 53 3.96 2.44 3.53
N GLU A 54 3.97 2.12 4.83
CA GLU A 54 4.99 1.28 5.46
C GLU A 54 5.00 -0.14 4.85
N TYR A 55 3.82 -0.73 4.62
CA TYR A 55 3.72 -2.00 3.92
C TYR A 55 4.34 -1.93 2.53
N ILE A 56 3.99 -0.89 1.75
CA ILE A 56 4.50 -0.71 0.38
C ILE A 56 6.01 -0.58 0.37
N LEU A 57 6.58 0.29 1.22
CA LEU A 57 8.02 0.57 1.20
C LEU A 57 8.87 -0.62 1.65
N ASN A 58 8.36 -1.46 2.56
CA ASN A 58 9.16 -2.51 3.20
C ASN A 58 8.85 -3.93 2.70
N TYR A 59 7.68 -4.17 2.08
CA TYR A 59 7.19 -5.52 1.74
C TYR A 59 6.76 -5.69 0.27
N THR A 60 7.02 -4.68 -0.57
CA THR A 60 6.77 -4.77 -2.01
C THR A 60 7.99 -4.32 -2.79
N ASP A 61 8.09 -4.72 -4.06
CA ASP A 61 9.19 -4.32 -4.93
C ASP A 61 8.74 -3.14 -5.80
N ILE A 62 9.51 -2.06 -5.87
CA ILE A 62 9.15 -0.93 -6.72
C ILE A 62 9.28 -1.36 -8.19
N ALA A 63 8.15 -1.37 -8.90
CA ALA A 63 8.09 -1.79 -10.30
C ALA A 63 8.35 -0.62 -11.26
N ILE A 64 7.85 0.58 -10.93
CA ILE A 64 8.09 1.80 -11.70
C ILE A 64 8.29 2.96 -10.73
N HIS A 65 9.46 3.60 -10.81
CA HIS A 65 9.79 4.84 -10.10
C HIS A 65 9.31 6.06 -10.90
N ASP A 66 8.00 6.29 -10.98
CA ASP A 66 7.46 7.49 -11.64
C ASP A 66 7.28 8.64 -10.62
N TYR A 67 8.39 9.03 -9.99
CA TYR A 67 8.44 10.07 -8.94
C TYR A 67 7.86 11.42 -9.37
N PHE A 68 7.73 11.67 -10.68
CA PHE A 68 7.21 12.92 -11.22
C PHE A 68 5.68 12.96 -11.27
N LYS A 69 4.99 11.84 -11.04
CA LYS A 69 3.52 11.78 -11.17
C LYS A 69 2.74 11.61 -9.87
N GLY A 70 3.43 11.58 -8.72
CA GLY A 70 2.76 11.52 -7.42
C GLY A 70 2.22 10.14 -7.05
N TYR A 71 2.55 9.07 -7.79
CA TYR A 71 2.19 7.70 -7.46
C TYR A 71 3.36 6.73 -7.60
N LEU A 72 3.33 5.64 -6.83
CA LEU A 72 4.25 4.51 -6.91
C LEU A 72 3.50 3.30 -7.48
N THR A 73 4.11 2.63 -8.46
CA THR A 73 3.66 1.30 -8.88
C THR A 73 4.60 0.28 -8.25
N VAL A 74 4.05 -0.60 -7.43
CA VAL A 74 4.79 -1.66 -6.74
C VAL A 74 4.27 -3.04 -7.11
N LYS A 75 5.17 -4.01 -7.18
CA LYS A 75 4.91 -5.43 -7.41
C LYS A 75 4.85 -6.14 -6.06
N ILE A 76 3.84 -6.99 -5.90
CA ILE A 76 3.73 -7.85 -4.72
C ILE A 76 4.78 -8.97 -4.87
N GLN A 77 5.63 -9.14 -3.87
CA GLN A 77 6.73 -10.10 -3.93
C GLN A 77 6.22 -11.52 -4.21
N GLY A 78 6.84 -12.24 -5.13
CA GLY A 78 6.46 -13.61 -5.48
C GLY A 78 5.09 -13.75 -6.15
N THR A 79 4.61 -12.70 -6.81
CA THR A 79 3.58 -12.82 -7.85
C THR A 79 4.26 -12.66 -9.20
N ASP A 80 4.46 -13.75 -9.92
CA ASP A 80 4.94 -13.69 -11.29
C ASP A 80 3.70 -13.72 -12.20
N GLN A 81 3.36 -12.56 -12.74
CA GLN A 81 2.65 -12.51 -14.02
C GLN A 81 3.71 -12.59 -15.12
#